data_AF-A0A392VVX0-F1
#
_entry.id   AF-A0A392VVX0-F1
#
_cell.length_a   1.000
_cell.length_b   1.000
_cell.length_c   1.000
_cell.angle_alpha   90.00
_cell.angle_beta   90.00
_cell.angle_gamma   90.00
#
_symmetry.space_group_name_H-M   'P 1'
#
loop_
_entity.id
_entity.type
_entity.pdbx_description
1 polymer ?
#
loop_
_entity_poly.entity_id
_entity_poly.type
_entity_poly.pdbx_seq_one_letter_code
_entity_poly.pdbx_strand_id
1 'polypeptide(L)' 'PQKRARQDDSVVDLTDSEAKFVLPNCFGARGFLEKYPPVVADTEKSIILGMTPAAREAQLVRDTAAVMR' A
#
# COMPACT_ATOMS: atom_id res chain seq x y z
N PRO A 1 35.07 8.20 8.79
CA PRO A 1 33.86 7.57 9.39
C PRO A 1 33.77 6.09 9.02
N GLN A 2 33.92 5.19 9.99
CA GLN A 2 33.81 3.74 9.76
C GLN A 2 32.37 3.39 9.36
N LYS A 3 32.20 2.88 8.14
CA LYS A 3 30.92 2.37 7.63
C LYS A 3 30.55 1.16 8.49
N ARG A 4 29.41 1.22 9.21
CA ARG A 4 28.92 0.06 9.99
C ARG A 4 28.72 -1.11 9.03
N ALA A 5 29.17 -2.30 9.42
CA ALA A 5 28.94 -3.52 8.64
C ALA A 5 27.41 -3.75 8.53
N ARG A 6 26.94 -4.04 7.32
CA ARG A 6 25.54 -4.41 7.08
C ARG A 6 25.31 -5.75 7.78
N GLN A 7 24.35 -5.79 8.71
CA GLN A 7 23.85 -7.03 9.27
C GLN A 7 22.97 -7.67 8.20
N ASP A 8 23.52 -8.62 7.44
CA ASP A 8 22.82 -9.38 6.38
C ASP A 8 22.03 -10.58 6.94
N ASP A 9 21.60 -10.52 8.21
CA ASP A 9 20.91 -11.63 8.89
C ASP A 9 19.39 -11.47 8.93
N SER A 10 18.78 -11.23 7.77
CA SER A 10 17.38 -11.61 7.61
C SER A 10 17.19 -12.30 6.25
N VAL A 11 17.83 -13.46 6.09
CA VAL A 11 17.38 -14.42 5.09
C VAL A 11 15.97 -14.83 5.52
N VAL A 12 14.96 -14.27 4.86
CA VAL A 12 13.57 -14.64 5.08
C VAL A 12 13.41 -16.05 4.54
N ASP A 13 13.19 -17.01 5.42
CA ASP A 13 12.87 -18.38 5.03
C ASP A 13 11.45 -18.40 4.43
N LEU A 14 11.37 -18.53 3.10
CA LEU A 14 10.10 -18.64 2.38
C LEU A 14 9.41 -20.02 2.58
N THR A 15 10.08 -20.96 3.25
CA THR A 15 9.57 -22.29 3.57
C THR A 15 8.95 -22.39 4.96
N ASP A 16 9.30 -21.45 5.85
CA ASP A 16 8.48 -21.17 7.02
C ASP A 16 7.11 -20.75 6.50
N SER A 17 6.06 -21.47 6.91
CA SER A 17 4.68 -21.09 6.58
C SER A 17 4.41 -19.74 7.23
N GLU A 18 4.69 -18.65 6.51
CA GLU A 18 4.26 -17.32 6.88
C GLU A 18 2.80 -17.39 7.34
N ALA A 19 2.44 -16.62 8.36
CA ALA A 19 1.06 -16.53 8.79
C ALA A 19 0.22 -16.20 7.56
N LYS A 20 -0.59 -17.18 7.10
CA LYS A 20 -1.36 -17.05 5.87
C LYS A 20 -2.08 -15.73 5.91
N PHE A 21 -1.75 -14.85 4.98
CA PHE A 21 -2.36 -13.53 4.91
C PHE A 21 -3.89 -13.71 4.86
N VAL A 22 -4.55 -13.34 5.95
CA VAL A 22 -6.00 -13.52 6.07
C VAL A 22 -6.64 -12.40 5.27
N LEU A 23 -7.17 -12.76 4.10
CA LEU A 23 -7.95 -11.82 3.31
C LEU A 23 -9.28 -11.55 4.02
N PRO A 24 -9.76 -10.30 3.99
CA PRO A 24 -11.10 -9.99 4.44
C PRO A 24 -12.14 -10.87 3.73
N ASN A 25 -13.18 -11.28 4.46
CA ASN A 25 -14.21 -12.19 3.95
C ASN A 25 -14.90 -11.70 2.67
N CYS A 26 -14.93 -10.39 2.44
CA CYS A 26 -15.49 -9.80 1.22
C CYS A 26 -14.74 -10.22 -0.05
N PHE A 27 -13.48 -10.64 0.04
CA PHE A 27 -12.68 -11.04 -1.12
C PHE A 27 -13.13 -12.37 -1.74
N GLY A 28 -13.60 -13.32 -0.92
CA GLY A 28 -14.15 -14.59 -1.39
C GLY A 28 -15.64 -14.54 -1.75
N ALA A 29 -16.33 -13.47 -1.35
CA ALA A 29 -17.77 -13.31 -1.55
C ALA A 29 -18.06 -12.70 -2.92
N ARG A 30 -18.33 -13.54 -3.91
CA ARG A 30 -18.73 -13.10 -5.27
C ARG A 30 -19.93 -12.14 -5.19
N GLY A 31 -19.84 -10.98 -5.86
CA GLY A 31 -20.92 -9.99 -5.87
C GLY A 31 -20.92 -9.04 -4.67
N PHE A 32 -20.00 -9.19 -3.71
CA PHE A 32 -20.02 -8.39 -2.49
C PHE A 32 -19.75 -6.91 -2.76
N LEU A 33 -18.73 -6.59 -3.56
CA LEU A 33 -18.39 -5.19 -3.87
C LEU A 33 -19.40 -4.56 -4.85
N GLU A 34 -20.10 -5.36 -5.64
CA GLU A 34 -21.20 -4.91 -6.48
C GLU A 34 -22.43 -4.53 -5.64
N LYS A 35 -22.72 -5.31 -4.59
CA LYS A 35 -23.80 -5.02 -3.64
C LYS A 35 -23.44 -3.90 -2.66
N TYR A 36 -22.19 -3.84 -2.25
CA TYR A 36 -21.64 -2.90 -1.28
C TYR A 36 -20.41 -2.20 -1.88
N PRO A 37 -20.61 -1.24 -2.80
CA PRO A 37 -19.50 -0.56 -3.45
C PRO A 37 -18.67 0.21 -2.42
N PRO A 38 -17.33 0.21 -2.55
CA PRO A 38 -16.48 1.09 -1.74
C PRO A 38 -16.93 2.54 -1.93
N VAL A 39 -17.26 3.20 -0.83
CA VAL A 39 -17.66 4.62 -0.83
C VAL A 39 -16.44 5.44 -0.42
N VAL A 40 -16.06 6.36 -1.29
CA VAL A 40 -15.07 7.40 -0.99
C VAL A 40 -15.85 8.61 -0.47
N ALA A 41 -15.38 9.22 0.63
CA ALA A 41 -15.97 10.45 1.13
C ALA A 41 -15.94 11.54 0.05
N ASP A 42 -16.97 12.40 -0.03
CA ASP A 42 -17.06 13.41 -1.09
C ASP A 42 -15.85 14.36 -1.10
N THR A 43 -15.27 14.62 0.06
CA THR A 43 -14.05 15.41 0.23
C THR A 43 -12.85 14.80 -0.50
N GLU A 44 -12.76 13.47 -0.53
CA GLU A 44 -11.64 12.74 -1.13
C GLU A 44 -11.90 12.36 -2.59
N LYS A 45 -13.17 12.27 -2.99
CA LYS A 45 -13.57 11.87 -4.35
C LYS A 45 -13.00 12.80 -5.42
N SER A 46 -12.97 14.11 -5.16
CA SER A 46 -12.40 15.10 -6.07
C SER A 46 -10.88 14.94 -6.23
N ILE A 47 -10.19 14.54 -5.18
CA ILE A 47 -8.75 14.27 -5.17
C ILE A 47 -8.48 12.99 -5.97
N ILE A 48 -9.26 11.93 -5.77
CA ILE A 48 -9.03 10.65 -6.46
C ILE A 48 -9.37 10.73 -7.95
N LEU A 49 -10.52 11.31 -8.30
CA LEU A 49 -10.99 11.34 -9.69
C LEU A 49 -10.49 12.55 -10.49
N GLY A 50 -10.16 13.66 -9.83
CA GLY A 50 -9.74 14.91 -10.46
C GLY A 50 -8.23 15.11 -10.53
N MET A 51 -7.44 14.29 -9.84
CA MET A 51 -5.97 14.42 -9.87
C MET A 51 -5.40 13.90 -11.17
N THR A 52 -4.61 14.74 -11.84
CA THR A 52 -3.91 14.35 -13.06
C THR A 52 -2.75 13.41 -12.73
N PRO A 53 -2.32 12.55 -13.68
CA PRO A 53 -1.16 11.68 -13.48
C PRO A 53 0.10 12.42 -13.02
N ALA A 54 0.38 13.60 -13.59
CA ALA A 54 1.54 14.41 -13.23
C ALA A 54 1.45 14.97 -11.79
N ALA A 55 0.25 15.41 -11.36
CA ALA A 55 0.04 15.85 -9.99
C ALA A 55 0.21 14.70 -8.99
N ARG A 56 -0.26 13.50 -9.37
CA ARG A 56 -0.10 12.28 -8.56
C ARG A 56 1.36 11.87 -8.43
N GLU A 57 2.13 11.91 -9.52
CA GLU A 57 3.56 11.62 -9.50
C GLU A 57 4.32 12.56 -8.54
N ALA A 58 4.09 13.88 -8.65
CA ALA A 58 4.70 14.86 -7.77
C ALA A 58 4.32 14.64 -6.28
N GLN A 59 3.11 14.20 -6.01
CA GLN A 59 2.69 13.83 -4.65
C GLN A 59 3.44 12.61 -4.13
N LEU A 60 3.51 11.53 -4.93
CA LEU A 60 4.20 10.30 -4.54
C LEU A 60 5.69 10.51 -4.24
N VAL A 61 6.36 11.36 -5.02
CA VAL A 61 7.77 11.73 -4.78
C VAL A 61 7.92 12.43 -3.44
N ARG A 62 7.03 13.38 -3.12
CA ARG A 62 7.06 14.10 -1.84
C ARG A 62 6.81 13.17 -0.65
N ASP A 63 5.82 12.30 -0.75
CA ASP A 63 5.46 11.37 0.33
C ASP A 63 6.60 10.37 0.59
N THR A 64 7.18 9.81 -0.47
CA THR A 64 8.35 8.91 -0.37
C THR A 64 9.54 9.63 0.26
N ALA A 65 9.81 10.86 -0.16
CA ALA A 65 10.90 11.67 0.39
C ALA A 65 10.67 12.11 1.85
N ALA A 66 9.43 12.09 2.35
CA ALA A 66 9.14 12.37 3.75
C ALA A 66 9.38 11.14 4.65
N VAL A 67 9.09 9.94 4.16
CA VAL A 67 9.31 8.67 4.89
C VAL A 67 10.80 8.33 5.03
N MET A 68 11.62 8.70 4.04
CA MET A 68 13.05 8.37 4.00
C MET A 68 13.96 9.29 4.82
N ARG A 69 13.42 10.24 5.60
CA ARG A 69 14.19 11.16 6.46
C ARG A 69 14.33 10.62 7.86
#